data_AF-A0A3R7ETK1-F1
#
_entry.id   AF-A0A3R7ETK1-F1
#
_cell.length_a   1.000
_cell.length_b   1.000
_cell.length_c   1.000
_cell.angle_alpha   90.00
_cell.angle_beta   90.00
_cell.angle_gamma   90.00
#
_symmetry.space_group_name_H-M   'P 1'
#
loop_
_entity.id
_entity.type
_entity.pdbx_description
1 polymer ?
#
loop_
_entity_poly.entity_id
_entity_poly.type
_entity_poly.pdbx_seq_one_letter_code
_entity_poly.pdbx_strand_id
1 'polypeptide(L)'
;MKEGSNHKKEIKAREGLVYDPTQDCKLVGAARALAGIKDAVTIVHARPGCHCGVLLLRALGSNQNDIRIVGSGFRAQDMVYGAEGRLATAIRLSYKNFKPSLIAVLNCSAPAIMGDDVEGVVQAMKKE
;
A
#
# COMPACT_ATOMS: atom_id res chain seq x y z
N MET A 1 -21.04 -27.09 -49.56
CA MET A 1 -20.09 -27.04 -48.42
C MET A 1 -18.94 -26.13 -48.82
N LYS A 2 -18.91 -24.88 -48.35
CA LYS A 2 -17.76 -23.98 -48.52
C LYS A 2 -17.02 -23.95 -47.20
N GLU A 3 -15.75 -24.34 -47.25
CA GLU A 3 -14.85 -24.47 -46.10
C GLU A 3 -14.80 -23.15 -45.32
N GLY A 4 -15.05 -23.26 -44.01
CA GLY A 4 -14.96 -22.15 -43.08
C GLY A 4 -13.51 -21.66 -43.02
N SER A 5 -13.33 -20.40 -43.39
CA SER A 5 -12.09 -19.64 -43.30
C SER A 5 -11.40 -19.86 -41.95
N ASN A 6 -10.28 -20.57 -42.00
CA ASN A 6 -9.44 -20.89 -40.85
C ASN A 6 -8.60 -19.66 -40.46
N HIS A 7 -9.22 -18.68 -39.82
CA HIS A 7 -8.50 -17.55 -39.22
C HIS A 7 -7.93 -17.97 -37.85
N LYS A 8 -6.87 -18.80 -37.86
CA LYS A 8 -5.99 -18.91 -36.69
C LYS A 8 -5.21 -17.59 -36.56
N LYS A 9 -5.77 -16.62 -35.83
CA LYS A 9 -5.02 -15.45 -35.39
C LYS A 9 -3.91 -15.94 -34.46
N GLU A 10 -2.66 -15.83 -34.89
CA GLU A 10 -1.49 -16.04 -34.02
C GLU A 10 -1.60 -15.12 -32.81
N ILE A 11 -1.58 -15.70 -31.61
CA ILE A 11 -1.49 -14.94 -30.36
C ILE A 11 -0.05 -14.46 -30.24
N LYS A 12 0.25 -13.25 -30.72
CA LYS A 12 1.55 -12.62 -30.50
C LYS A 12 1.66 -12.15 -29.05
N ALA A 13 2.62 -12.70 -28.32
CA ALA A 13 3.04 -12.12 -27.05
C ALA A 13 3.60 -10.71 -27.31
N ARG A 14 3.23 -9.76 -26.46
CA ARG A 14 3.77 -8.39 -26.52
C ARG A 14 5.26 -8.45 -26.21
N GLU A 15 6.09 -7.72 -26.96
CA GLU A 15 7.51 -7.59 -26.64
C GLU A 15 7.66 -7.00 -25.23
N GLY A 16 8.29 -7.75 -24.31
CA GLY A 16 8.38 -7.42 -22.89
C GLY A 16 8.60 -8.64 -21.99
N LEU A 17 8.72 -8.41 -20.67
CA LEU A 17 8.90 -9.47 -19.67
C LEU A 17 7.72 -10.45 -19.72
N VAL A 18 8.00 -11.73 -20.00
CA VAL A 18 6.98 -12.78 -20.25
C VAL A 18 6.56 -13.51 -18.96
N TYR A 19 7.24 -13.26 -17.85
CA TYR A 19 7.00 -13.91 -16.55
C TYR A 19 6.78 -12.88 -15.45
N ASP A 20 6.01 -13.26 -14.43
CA ASP A 20 5.78 -12.40 -13.27
C ASP A 20 7.06 -12.25 -12.44
N PRO A 21 7.51 -11.01 -12.15
CA PRO A 21 8.68 -10.80 -11.32
C PRO A 21 8.41 -11.31 -9.90
N THR A 22 9.40 -11.98 -9.30
CA THR A 22 9.34 -12.45 -7.91
C THR A 22 9.56 -11.33 -6.89
N GLN A 23 9.92 -10.13 -7.35
CA GLN A 23 10.21 -8.98 -6.52
C GLN A 23 8.91 -8.23 -6.20
N ASP A 24 8.67 -7.98 -4.92
CA ASP A 24 7.59 -7.10 -4.49
C ASP A 24 8.01 -5.62 -4.58
N CYS A 25 7.04 -4.72 -4.46
CA CYS A 25 7.26 -3.29 -4.46
C CYS A 25 7.95 -2.79 -3.17
N LYS A 26 8.43 -1.54 -3.23
CA LYS A 26 9.14 -0.86 -2.12
C LYS A 26 8.39 -0.90 -0.78
N LEU A 27 7.05 -0.97 -0.82
CA LEU A 27 6.18 -1.03 0.36
C LEU A 27 6.56 -2.19 1.29
N VAL A 28 6.83 -3.38 0.74
CA VAL A 28 7.07 -4.57 1.54
C VAL A 28 8.39 -4.47 2.31
N GLY A 29 9.45 -3.97 1.66
CA GLY A 29 10.72 -3.69 2.31
C GLY A 29 10.62 -2.60 3.38
N ALA A 30 9.93 -1.50 3.09
CA ALA A 30 9.74 -0.40 4.04
C ALA A 30 8.94 -0.84 5.27
N ALA A 31 7.82 -1.54 5.07
CA ALA A 31 7.00 -2.05 6.16
C ALA A 31 7.77 -3.09 7.00
N ARG A 32 8.62 -3.92 6.38
CA ARG A 32 9.50 -4.86 7.09
C ARG A 32 10.51 -4.14 7.99
N ALA A 33 11.14 -3.08 7.49
CA ALA A 33 12.07 -2.28 8.28
C ALA A 33 11.36 -1.60 9.47
N LEU A 34 10.19 -1.00 9.22
CA LEU A 34 9.39 -0.33 10.25
C LEU A 34 8.86 -1.29 11.32
N ALA A 35 8.53 -2.53 10.95
CA ALA A 35 8.14 -3.56 11.92
C ALA A 35 9.25 -3.93 12.91
N GLY A 36 10.51 -3.58 12.62
CA GLY A 36 11.63 -3.73 13.56
C GLY A 36 11.70 -2.64 14.63
N ILE A 37 10.96 -1.53 14.46
CA ILE A 37 10.96 -0.41 15.42
C ILE A 37 9.98 -0.72 16.54
N LYS A 38 10.48 -0.67 17.78
CA LYS A 38 9.66 -0.88 18.97
C LYS A 38 8.58 0.20 19.08
N ASP A 39 7.35 -0.24 19.35
CA ASP A 39 6.20 0.63 19.60
C ASP A 39 5.88 1.60 18.45
N ALA A 40 6.07 1.15 17.22
CA ALA A 40 5.71 1.86 16.01
C ALA A 40 4.40 1.33 15.40
N VAL A 41 3.58 2.24 14.87
CA VAL A 41 2.44 1.92 14.00
C VAL A 41 2.75 2.39 12.59
N THR A 42 2.62 1.50 11.62
CA THR A 42 2.80 1.83 10.20
C THR A 42 1.44 2.08 9.55
N ILE A 43 1.25 3.26 8.98
CA ILE A 43 0.08 3.59 8.17
C ILE A 43 0.43 3.40 6.70
N VAL A 44 -0.27 2.48 6.04
CA VAL A 44 -0.20 2.29 4.59
C VAL A 44 -1.24 3.19 3.94
N HIS A 45 -0.79 4.31 3.39
CA HIS A 45 -1.62 5.23 2.63
C HIS A 45 -1.83 4.69 1.21
N ALA A 46 -2.79 3.79 1.07
CA ALA A 46 -3.08 3.07 -0.17
C ALA A 46 -4.46 2.41 -0.14
N ARG A 47 -4.85 1.84 -1.28
CA ARG A 47 -6.03 0.97 -1.39
C ARG A 47 -5.88 -0.25 -0.46
N PRO A 48 -6.98 -0.71 0.19
CA PRO A 48 -7.00 -1.99 0.87
C PRO A 48 -6.45 -3.12 -0.02
N GLY A 49 -5.59 -3.95 0.53
CA GLY A 49 -4.91 -5.04 -0.19
C GLY A 49 -3.43 -4.78 -0.47
N CYS A 50 -2.97 -3.53 -0.58
CA CYS A 50 -1.55 -3.24 -0.82
C CYS A 50 -0.62 -3.77 0.29
N HIS A 51 -1.12 -3.89 1.52
CA HIS A 51 -0.36 -4.41 2.67
C HIS A 51 -0.28 -5.94 2.73
N CYS A 52 -0.94 -6.68 1.83
CA CYS A 52 -1.01 -8.15 1.89
C CYS A 52 0.38 -8.81 1.79
N GLY A 53 1.30 -8.28 0.98
CA GLY A 53 2.68 -8.77 0.91
C GLY A 53 3.44 -8.66 2.23
N VAL A 54 3.09 -7.67 3.07
CA VAL A 54 3.69 -7.52 4.41
C VAL A 54 3.19 -8.60 5.37
N LEU A 55 1.92 -9.00 5.26
CA LEU A 55 1.38 -10.10 6.07
C LEU A 55 1.99 -11.45 5.67
N LEU A 56 2.36 -11.61 4.40
CA LEU A 56 3.07 -12.80 3.94
C LEU A 56 4.45 -12.94 4.60
N LEU A 57 5.18 -11.84 4.80
CA LEU A 57 6.46 -11.86 5.56
C LEU A 57 6.28 -12.36 7.01
N ARG A 58 5.12 -12.07 7.63
CA ARG A 58 4.76 -12.63 8.94
C ARG A 58 4.54 -14.13 8.84
N ALA A 59 3.71 -14.55 7.89
CA ALA A 59 3.30 -15.95 7.71
C ALA A 59 4.46 -16.89 7.34
N LEU A 60 5.45 -16.39 6.59
CA LEU A 60 6.56 -17.19 6.05
C LEU A 60 7.82 -17.25 6.95
N GLY A 61 7.69 -16.99 8.25
CA GLY A 61 8.74 -17.39 9.22
C GLY A 61 9.47 -16.26 9.93
N SER A 62 8.93 -15.04 9.95
CA SER A 62 9.43 -14.05 10.90
C SER A 62 8.77 -14.21 12.27
N ASN A 63 9.57 -14.28 13.34
CA ASN A 63 9.06 -14.24 14.72
C ASN A 63 8.57 -12.82 15.12
N GLN A 64 8.23 -11.97 14.15
CA GLN A 64 7.64 -10.65 14.37
C GLN A 64 6.15 -10.81 14.65
N ASN A 65 5.82 -11.00 15.92
CA ASN A 65 4.44 -11.20 16.36
C ASN A 65 3.66 -9.89 16.59
N ASP A 66 4.37 -8.76 16.74
CA ASP A 66 3.80 -7.42 16.97
C ASP A 66 3.93 -6.54 15.71
N ILE A 67 3.21 -6.92 14.65
CA ILE A 67 3.12 -6.11 13.43
C ILE A 67 1.89 -5.22 13.51
N ARG A 68 2.11 -3.91 13.68
CA ARG A 68 1.05 -2.91 13.78
C ARG A 68 0.93 -2.12 12.48
N ILE A 69 0.05 -2.57 11.59
CA ILE A 69 -0.21 -1.94 10.30
C ILE A 69 -1.66 -1.48 10.22
N VAL A 70 -1.86 -0.24 9.81
CA VAL A 70 -3.17 0.39 9.61
C VAL A 70 -3.24 0.88 8.16
N GLY A 71 -4.34 0.62 7.46
CA GLY A 71 -4.57 1.23 6.14
C GLY A 71 -5.25 2.59 6.29
N SER A 72 -4.94 3.56 5.43
CA SER A 72 -5.69 4.82 5.39
C SER A 72 -7.14 4.64 4.92
N GLY A 73 -7.50 3.48 4.39
CA GLY A 73 -8.87 3.20 3.94
C GLY A 73 -9.21 3.86 2.61
N PHE A 74 -8.22 4.11 1.76
CA PHE A 74 -8.37 4.66 0.41
C PHE A 74 -9.42 3.88 -0.41
N ARG A 75 -10.29 4.58 -1.13
CA ARG A 75 -11.40 4.08 -1.94
C ARG A 75 -11.32 4.65 -3.35
N ALA A 76 -12.13 4.10 -4.25
CA ALA A 76 -12.18 4.56 -5.64
C ALA A 76 -12.55 6.04 -5.77
N GLN A 77 -13.45 6.53 -4.91
CA GLN A 77 -13.90 7.93 -4.90
C GLN A 77 -12.76 8.90 -4.57
N ASP A 78 -11.84 8.51 -3.69
CA ASP A 78 -10.73 9.37 -3.28
C ASP A 78 -9.76 9.61 -4.45
N MET A 79 -9.76 8.75 -5.48
CA MET A 79 -8.97 8.97 -6.70
C MET A 79 -9.35 10.28 -7.42
N VAL A 80 -10.59 10.76 -7.20
CA VAL A 80 -11.09 12.00 -7.79
C VAL A 80 -10.95 13.18 -6.82
N TYR A 81 -11.18 12.95 -5.52
CA TYR A 81 -11.30 14.01 -4.52
C TYR A 81 -10.07 14.19 -3.62
N GLY A 82 -9.05 13.34 -3.74
CA GLY A 82 -7.91 13.26 -2.82
C GLY A 82 -8.20 12.36 -1.61
N ALA A 83 -7.14 11.77 -1.03
CA ALA A 83 -7.24 10.86 0.12
C ALA A 83 -6.60 11.40 1.41
N GLU A 84 -6.15 12.66 1.40
CA GLU A 84 -5.51 13.38 2.51
C GLU A 84 -6.36 13.36 3.80
N GLY A 85 -7.66 13.62 3.69
CA GLY A 85 -8.59 13.58 4.84
C GLY A 85 -8.70 12.19 5.46
N ARG A 86 -8.55 11.13 4.66
CA ARG A 86 -8.49 9.76 5.18
C ARG A 86 -7.18 9.48 5.89
N LEU A 87 -6.07 10.00 5.37
CA LEU A 87 -4.78 9.90 6.04
C LEU A 87 -4.81 10.59 7.40
N ALA A 88 -5.33 11.82 7.47
CA ALA A 88 -5.50 12.56 8.72
C ALA A 88 -6.33 11.75 9.74
N THR A 89 -7.46 11.19 9.28
CA THR A 89 -8.32 10.34 10.11
C THR A 89 -7.59 9.09 10.60
N ALA A 90 -6.81 8.43 9.73
CA ALA A 90 -6.04 7.25 10.08
C ALA A 90 -4.94 7.56 11.12
N ILE A 91 -4.26 8.71 10.99
CA ILE A 91 -3.28 9.18 11.98
C ILE A 91 -3.96 9.41 13.33
N ARG A 92 -5.06 10.16 13.36
CA ARG A 92 -5.82 10.46 14.59
C ARG A 92 -6.30 9.19 15.29
N LEU A 93 -6.92 8.27 14.55
CA LEU A 93 -7.40 7.01 15.11
C LEU A 93 -6.25 6.11 15.59
N SER A 94 -5.14 6.07 14.85
CA SER A 94 -3.96 5.30 15.25
C SER A 94 -3.38 5.82 16.57
N TYR A 95 -3.25 7.14 16.71
CA TYR A 95 -2.78 7.75 17.95
C TYR A 95 -3.76 7.52 19.11
N LYS A 96 -5.06 7.75 18.90
CA LYS A 96 -6.09 7.57 19.92
C LYS A 96 -6.16 6.15 20.46
N ASN A 97 -6.08 5.15 19.58
CA ASN A 97 -6.31 3.75 19.94
C ASN A 97 -5.04 3.05 20.44
N PHE A 98 -3.87 3.38 19.89
CA PHE A 98 -2.63 2.66 20.19
C PHE A 98 -1.62 3.47 21.00
N LYS A 99 -1.73 4.81 21.01
CA LYS A 99 -0.76 5.75 21.64
C LYS A 99 0.71 5.37 21.37
N PRO A 100 1.10 5.15 20.10
CA PRO A 100 2.43 4.66 19.79
C PRO A 100 3.47 5.77 19.93
N SER A 101 4.71 5.38 20.22
CA SER A 101 5.86 6.28 20.22
C SER A 101 6.22 6.80 18.82
N LEU A 102 5.86 6.05 17.76
CA LEU A 102 6.08 6.42 16.37
C LEU A 102 4.87 6.05 15.49
N ILE A 103 4.45 6.98 14.64
CA ILE A 103 3.57 6.70 13.50
C ILE A 103 4.36 6.93 12.22
N ALA A 104 4.55 5.88 11.43
CA ALA A 104 5.24 5.94 10.16
C ALA A 104 4.22 5.87 9.00
N VAL A 105 4.21 6.86 8.13
CA VAL A 105 3.31 6.90 6.97
C VAL A 105 4.05 6.42 5.72
N LEU A 106 3.52 5.38 5.07
CA LEU A 106 4.00 4.89 3.78
C LEU A 106 3.07 5.39 2.69
N ASN A 107 3.56 6.33 1.87
CA ASN A 107 2.87 6.83 0.69
C ASN A 107 3.03 5.82 -0.47
N CYS A 108 1.92 5.27 -0.96
CA CYS A 108 1.94 4.26 -2.01
C CYS A 108 1.64 4.84 -3.39
N SER A 109 1.77 4.01 -4.43
CA SER A 109 1.73 4.41 -5.84
C SER A 109 0.52 5.27 -6.21
N ALA A 110 -0.71 4.87 -5.86
CA ALA A 110 -1.91 5.62 -6.23
C ALA A 110 -1.94 7.05 -5.65
N PRO A 111 -1.89 7.27 -4.32
CA PRO A 111 -1.86 8.63 -3.76
C PRO A 111 -0.60 9.42 -4.15
N ALA A 112 0.55 8.76 -4.33
CA ALA A 112 1.76 9.41 -4.82
C ALA A 112 1.61 9.95 -6.25
N ILE A 113 0.95 9.21 -7.15
CA ILE A 113 0.69 9.65 -8.53
C ILE A 113 -0.33 10.79 -8.56
N MET A 114 -1.35 10.73 -7.69
CA MET A 114 -2.34 11.80 -7.57
C MET A 114 -1.75 13.10 -7.01
N GLY A 115 -0.65 13.00 -6.26
CA GLY A 115 0.01 14.14 -5.65
C GLY A 115 -0.57 14.52 -4.28
N ASP A 116 -1.11 13.56 -3.52
CA ASP A 116 -1.59 13.79 -2.15
C ASP A 116 -0.47 14.41 -1.29
N ASP A 117 -0.76 15.53 -0.60
CA ASP A 117 0.18 16.24 0.26
C ASP A 117 0.33 15.55 1.63
N VAL A 118 1.02 14.41 1.63
CA VAL A 118 1.30 13.62 2.84
C VAL A 118 2.08 14.42 3.88
N GLU A 119 3.05 15.22 3.44
CA GLU A 119 3.87 16.07 4.33
C GLU A 119 2.99 17.09 5.04
N GLY A 120 2.18 17.85 4.30
CA GLY A 120 1.26 18.84 4.84
C GLY A 120 0.25 18.23 5.82
N VAL A 121 -0.32 17.07 5.49
CA VAL A 121 -1.22 16.33 6.40
C VAL A 121 -0.49 15.96 7.71
N VAL A 122 0.71 15.40 7.63
CA VAL A 122 1.48 15.02 8.83
C VAL A 122 1.81 16.25 9.68
N GLN A 123 2.21 17.37 9.07
CA GLN A 123 2.49 18.61 9.80
C GLN A 123 1.24 19.21 10.46
N ALA A 124 0.08 19.12 9.81
CA ALA A 124 -1.19 19.54 10.38
C ALA A 124 -1.57 18.67 11.59
N MET A 125 -1.43 17.34 11.49
CA MET A 125 -1.74 16.40 12.58
C MET A 125 -0.80 16.47 13.77
N LYS A 126 0.43 16.96 13.60
CA LYS A 126 1.34 17.22 14.74
C LYS A 126 0.92 18.41 15.61
N LYS A 127 0.14 19.34 15.05
CA LYS A 127 -0.32 20.55 15.74
C LYS A 127 -1.65 20.37 16.45
N GLU A 128 -2.35 19.29 16.13
CA GLU A 128 -3.59 18.88 16.79
C GLU A 128 -3.30 18.24 18.16
#